data_AF-A0A3C1MT53-F1
#
_entry.id   AF-A0A3C1MT53-F1
#
_cell.length_a   1.000
_cell.length_b   1.000
_cell.length_c   1.000
_cell.angle_alpha   90.00
_cell.angle_beta   90.00
_cell.angle_gamma   90.00
#
_symmetry.space_group_name_H-M   'P 1'
#
loop_
_entity.id
_entity.type
_entity.pdbx_description
1 polymer ?
#
loop_
_entity_poly.entity_id
_entity_poly.type
_entity_poly.pdbx_seq_one_letter_code
_entity_poly.pdbx_strand_id
1 'polypeptide(L)' 'RLLKKAAEVVPPENLWVNPDCGLKTRAWPETEAALANMVAAAREMRAAL' A
#
# COMPACT_ATOMS: atom_id res chain seq x y z
N ARG A 1 8.56 4.88 1.75
CA ARG A 1 9.35 4.69 3.00
C ARG A 1 8.69 3.71 3.97
N LEU A 2 7.37 3.70 4.13
CA LEU A 2 6.67 2.79 5.06
C LEU A 2 6.86 1.31 4.72
N LEU A 3 6.64 0.91 3.45
CA LEU A 3 6.80 -0.50 3.03
C LEU A 3 8.20 -1.06 3.28
N LYS A 4 9.25 -0.27 3.01
CA LYS A 4 10.64 -0.66 3.27
C LYS A 4 10.86 -0.92 4.77
N LYS A 5 10.41 -0.01 5.63
CA LYS A 5 10.49 -0.17 7.10
C LYS A 5 9.69 -1.38 7.60
N ALA A 6 8.52 -1.63 7.03
CA ALA A 6 7.71 -2.78 7.40
C ALA A 6 8.41 -4.10 7.03
N ALA A 7 9.04 -4.18 5.85
CA ALA A 7 9.80 -5.34 5.40
C ALA A 7 11.09 -5.60 6.23
N GLU A 8 11.61 -4.60 6.95
CA GLU A 8 12.73 -4.79 7.88
C GLU A 8 12.34 -5.60 9.14
N VAL A 9 11.04 -5.68 9.46
CA VAL A 9 10.54 -6.29 10.71
C VAL A 9 9.44 -7.35 10.51
N VAL A 10 8.82 -7.40 9.33
CA VAL A 10 7.83 -8.42 8.95
C VAL A 10 8.31 -9.11 7.66
N PRO A 11 8.36 -10.46 7.61
CA PRO A 11 8.69 -11.18 6.38
C PRO A 11 7.78 -10.73 5.21
N PRO A 12 8.31 -10.46 4.01
CA PRO A 12 7.54 -9.91 2.91
C PRO A 12 6.29 -10.73 2.53
N GLU A 13 6.35 -12.05 2.63
CA GLU A 13 5.25 -12.98 2.38
C GLU A 13 4.06 -12.80 3.35
N ASN A 14 4.30 -12.20 4.52
CA ASN A 14 3.29 -11.92 5.55
C ASN A 14 2.81 -10.46 5.52
N LEU A 15 3.37 -9.60 4.67
CA LEU A 15 3.07 -8.17 4.65
C LEU A 15 1.96 -7.84 3.64
N TRP A 16 0.87 -7.26 4.14
CA TRP A 16 -0.24 -6.77 3.32
C TRP A 16 -0.23 -5.24 3.23
N VAL A 17 -0.71 -4.72 2.09
CA VAL A 17 -0.82 -3.28 1.84
C VAL A 17 -2.28 -2.93 1.63
N ASN A 18 -2.83 -2.11 2.52
CA ASN A 18 -4.21 -1.67 2.51
C ASN A 18 -4.33 -0.26 3.13
N PRO A 19 -5.44 0.46 2.90
CA PRO A 19 -5.73 1.70 3.62
C PRO A 19 -5.97 1.43 5.10
N ASP A 20 -5.81 2.45 5.93
CA ASP A 20 -5.99 2.35 7.39
C ASP A 20 -7.41 1.90 7.80
N CYS A 21 -8.44 2.29 7.03
CA CYS A 21 -9.85 1.99 7.32
C CYS A 21 -10.70 2.04 6.04
N GLY A 22 -12.01 1.82 6.19
CA GLY A 22 -12.99 1.94 5.11
C GLY A 22 -13.06 3.35 4.53
N LEU A 23 -13.42 3.44 3.25
CA LEU A 23 -13.37 4.67 2.45
C LEU A 23 -14.72 5.40 2.36
N LYS A 24 -15.69 5.09 3.23
CA LYS A 24 -17.07 5.62 3.19
C LYS A 24 -17.14 7.16 3.18
N THR A 25 -16.17 7.82 3.78
CA THR A 25 -16.11 9.29 3.91
C THR A 25 -15.19 9.95 2.87
N ARG A 26 -14.73 9.18 1.86
CA ARG A 26 -13.88 9.66 0.77
C ARG A 26 -14.68 9.83 -0.51
N ALA A 27 -14.29 10.80 -1.33
CA ALA A 27 -14.82 10.97 -2.67
C ALA A 27 -14.16 9.98 -3.65
N TRP A 28 -14.81 9.71 -4.78
CA TRP A 28 -14.30 8.80 -5.80
C TRP A 28 -12.96 9.24 -6.42
N PRO A 29 -12.79 10.49 -6.86
CA PRO A 29 -11.53 10.89 -7.52
C PRO A 29 -10.31 10.73 -6.61
N GLU A 30 -10.43 11.07 -5.32
CA GLU A 30 -9.34 10.88 -4.35
C GLU A 30 -9.13 9.40 -4.02
N THR A 31 -10.19 8.61 -3.94
CA THR A 31 -10.13 7.18 -3.65
C THR A 31 -9.40 6.44 -4.77
N GLU A 32 -9.79 6.68 -6.01
CA GLU A 32 -9.17 6.04 -7.17
C GLU A 32 -7.69 6.38 -7.29
N ALA A 33 -7.35 7.67 -7.17
CA ALA A 33 -5.95 8.12 -7.21
C ALA A 33 -5.12 7.52 -6.08
N ALA A 34 -5.63 7.51 -4.85
CA ALA A 34 -4.93 6.96 -3.70
C ALA A 34 -4.70 5.44 -3.84
N LEU A 35 -5.72 4.69 -4.26
CA LEU A 35 -5.62 3.25 -4.46
C LEU A 35 -4.67 2.89 -5.62
N ALA A 36 -4.73 3.64 -6.73
CA ALA A 36 -3.79 3.46 -7.84
C ALA A 36 -2.33 3.64 -7.40
N ASN A 37 -2.06 4.70 -6.62
CA ASN A 37 -0.72 4.96 -6.06
C ASN A 37 -0.29 3.88 -5.07
N MET A 38 -1.20 3.41 -4.21
CA MET A 38 -0.91 2.35 -3.23
C MET A 38 -0.55 1.03 -3.93
N VAL A 39 -1.29 0.66 -4.98
CA VAL A 39 -1.01 -0.54 -5.79
C VAL A 39 0.32 -0.40 -6.55
N ALA A 40 0.61 0.77 -7.11
CA ALA A 40 1.89 1.04 -7.79
C ALA A 40 3.07 0.87 -6.82
N ALA A 41 3.00 1.48 -5.64
CA ALA A 41 4.04 1.34 -4.61
C ALA A 41 4.24 -0.11 -4.16
N ALA A 42 3.17 -0.89 -4.03
CA ALA A 42 3.25 -2.31 -3.71
C ALA A 42 3.92 -3.13 -4.83
N ARG A 43 3.64 -2.81 -6.11
CA ARG A 43 4.29 -3.44 -7.27
C ARG A 43 5.77 -3.12 -7.32
N GLU A 44 6.15 -1.86 -7.11
CA GLU A 44 7.55 -1.43 -7.05
C GLU A 44 8.32 -2.15 -5.94
N MET A 45 7.73 -2.26 -4.74
CA MET A 45 8.35 -3.00 -3.64
C MET A 45 8.53 -4.48 -4.00
N ARG A 46 7.51 -5.11 -4.60
CA ARG A 46 7.58 -6.53 -4.99
C ARG A 46 8.66 -6.80 -6.04
N ALA A 47 8.90 -5.87 -6.96
CA ALA A 47 9.97 -5.99 -7.95
C ALA A 47 11.38 -5.79 -7.36
N ALA A 48 11.48 -5.21 -6.16
CA ALA A 48 12.73 -4.89 -5.48
C ALA A 48 13.08 -5.86 -4.33
N LEU A 49 12.24 -6.87 -4.08
CA LEU A 49 12.45 -7.98 -3.14
C LEU A 49 13.07 -9.18 -3.87
#